data_AF-A0A2N2R3V0-F1
#
_entry.id   AF-A0A2N2R3V0-F1
#
_cell.length_a   1.000
_cell.length_b   1.000
_cell.length_c   1.000
_cell.angle_alpha   90.00
_cell.angle_beta   90.00
_cell.angle_gamma   90.00
#
_symmetry.space_group_name_H-M   'P 1'
#
loop_
_entity.id
_entity.type
_entity.pdbx_description
1 polymer ?
#
loop_
_entity_poly.entity_id
_entity_poly.type
_entity_poly.pdbx_seq_one_letter_code
_entity_poly.pdbx_strand_id
1 'polypeptide(L)'
;DDQHGTAIISGAAMLNGLKVVGKKIDEVKVVVSGAGAAAISCVNLWCDLGVKRENITICDSKGVIYVGRPGGMDETKARYAQNTDKRTLGEALVGADIFLGLSAAGVVKQDMVVQMADKPMVFALANPTPEIMPELVKEVRPDAIIATGRSDYVNQVNNVLCFPFIFRGALDVGATRITEEMKLASVRAIAELAEAEATDEVAMAYPGRDLNFGPEYLIPTPFDPRLIVKIAPAVAQAAIDSGVATRPITDWAAYRAKLSEFVYHTGVGMRAIFQAARQAKGKRIIFAEGEDERVLRATQVIIEEKFARPILIGRPGVIEHRLEKAKLRIKPGVDFDIVNPESDERYRECWTAYHKAMARQGITPAIAKESMRRKPTVIGAMLLKLGYADGLICGMTGQYSHHLGVINQIIGKRTGVSTL
;
A
#
# COMPACT_ATOMS: atom_id res chain seq x y z
N ASP A 1 6.09 1.73 -22.48
CA ASP A 1 6.10 2.03 -21.03
C ASP A 1 6.18 3.52 -20.80
N ASP A 2 7.28 4.17 -21.22
CA ASP A 2 7.57 5.60 -20.96
C ASP A 2 6.51 6.61 -21.42
N GLN A 3 5.72 6.31 -22.45
CA GLN A 3 4.69 7.22 -22.95
C GLN A 3 3.37 7.02 -22.19
N HIS A 4 2.76 5.84 -22.37
CA HIS A 4 1.43 5.56 -21.83
C HIS A 4 1.43 5.29 -20.32
N GLY A 5 2.49 4.70 -19.77
CA GLY A 5 2.59 4.48 -18.32
C GLY A 5 2.60 5.81 -17.57
N THR A 6 3.49 6.71 -17.98
CA THR A 6 3.55 8.08 -17.47
C THR A 6 2.22 8.80 -17.58
N ALA A 7 1.54 8.70 -18.74
CA ALA A 7 0.22 9.30 -18.96
C ALA A 7 -0.83 8.77 -17.97
N ILE A 8 -0.89 7.45 -17.77
CA ILE A 8 -1.88 6.81 -16.90
C ILE A 8 -1.66 7.19 -15.44
N ILE A 9 -0.41 7.09 -14.95
CA ILE A 9 -0.13 7.36 -13.54
C ILE A 9 -0.28 8.86 -13.23
N SER A 10 0.24 9.73 -14.10
CA SER A 10 0.07 11.17 -13.94
C SER A 10 -1.39 11.60 -14.05
N GLY A 11 -2.18 10.96 -14.92
CA GLY A 11 -3.63 11.17 -15.02
C GLY A 11 -4.38 10.76 -13.75
N ALA A 12 -4.02 9.64 -13.13
CA ALA A 12 -4.61 9.20 -11.86
C ALA A 12 -4.31 10.19 -10.72
N ALA A 13 -3.04 10.59 -10.59
CA ALA A 13 -2.63 11.62 -9.64
C ALA A 13 -3.30 12.98 -9.92
N MET A 14 -3.49 13.35 -11.20
CA MET A 14 -4.20 14.57 -11.58
C MET A 14 -5.67 14.54 -11.15
N LEU A 15 -6.41 13.46 -11.43
CA LEU A 15 -7.81 13.34 -10.99
C LEU A 15 -7.95 13.48 -9.48
N ASN A 16 -7.10 12.78 -8.74
CA ASN A 16 -7.16 12.79 -7.29
C ASN A 16 -6.69 14.12 -6.71
N GLY A 17 -5.64 14.73 -7.25
CA GLY A 17 -5.18 16.04 -6.81
C GLY A 17 -6.24 17.11 -7.04
N LEU A 18 -6.96 17.08 -8.17
CA LEU A 18 -8.08 17.99 -8.43
C LEU A 18 -9.19 17.87 -7.39
N LYS A 19 -9.53 16.65 -6.95
CA LYS A 19 -10.47 16.42 -5.84
C LYS A 19 -9.96 17.04 -4.54
N VAL A 20 -8.69 16.84 -4.21
CA VAL A 20 -8.06 17.36 -2.99
C VAL A 20 -8.02 18.90 -2.97
N VAL A 21 -7.73 19.54 -4.11
CA VAL A 21 -7.69 21.02 -4.19
C VAL A 21 -9.06 21.65 -4.46
N GLY A 22 -10.07 20.84 -4.82
CA GLY A 22 -11.43 21.31 -5.13
C GLY A 22 -11.55 22.06 -6.45
N LYS A 23 -10.79 21.68 -7.49
CA LYS A 23 -10.81 22.33 -8.82
C LYS A 23 -11.52 21.46 -9.85
N LYS A 24 -12.24 22.09 -10.79
CA LYS A 24 -12.90 21.38 -11.90
C LYS A 24 -11.92 21.13 -13.04
N ILE A 25 -11.92 19.89 -13.55
CA ILE A 25 -10.99 19.45 -14.59
C ILE A 25 -11.10 20.24 -15.90
N ASP A 26 -12.27 20.78 -16.21
CA ASP A 26 -12.52 21.51 -17.45
C ASP A 26 -12.30 23.03 -17.32
N GLU A 27 -11.91 23.50 -16.13
CA GLU A 27 -11.61 24.91 -15.82
C GLU A 27 -10.12 25.15 -15.53
N VAL A 28 -9.34 24.09 -15.26
CA VAL A 28 -7.92 24.24 -14.91
C VAL A 28 -7.03 24.64 -16.08
N LYS A 29 -6.04 25.49 -15.79
CA LYS A 29 -4.96 25.86 -16.71
C LYS A 29 -3.75 24.97 -16.50
N VAL A 30 -3.33 24.29 -17.56
CA VAL A 30 -2.22 23.33 -17.52
C VAL A 30 -1.04 23.87 -18.31
N VAL A 31 0.13 23.92 -17.68
CA VAL A 31 1.39 24.27 -18.33
C VAL A 31 2.29 23.05 -18.37
N VAL A 32 2.81 22.73 -19.54
CA VAL A 32 3.66 21.57 -19.75
C VAL A 32 5.05 22.02 -20.16
N SER A 33 6.08 21.55 -19.46
CA SER A 33 7.46 21.68 -19.90
C SER A 33 7.90 20.37 -20.54
N GLY A 34 8.19 20.41 -21.84
CA GLY A 34 8.50 19.26 -22.67
C GLY A 34 7.42 19.02 -23.73
N ALA A 35 7.86 18.77 -24.97
CA ALA A 35 6.98 18.46 -26.10
C ALA A 35 7.39 17.15 -26.79
N GLY A 36 7.97 16.23 -26.02
CA GLY A 36 8.30 14.88 -26.47
C GLY A 36 7.10 13.94 -26.39
N ALA A 37 7.28 12.71 -26.86
CA ALA A 37 6.19 11.73 -26.95
C ALA A 37 5.49 11.43 -25.61
N ALA A 38 6.24 11.40 -24.49
CA ALA A 38 5.66 11.22 -23.17
C ALA A 38 4.74 12.39 -22.77
N ALA A 39 5.21 13.63 -22.95
CA ALA A 39 4.42 14.82 -22.65
C ALA A 39 3.13 14.87 -23.47
N ILE A 40 3.24 14.65 -24.78
CA ILE A 40 2.07 14.58 -25.67
C ILE A 40 1.12 13.45 -25.26
N SER A 41 1.63 12.26 -24.93
CA SER A 41 0.78 11.15 -24.50
C SER A 41 0.03 11.48 -23.20
N CYS A 42 0.67 12.22 -22.28
CA CYS A 42 0.01 12.66 -21.04
C CYS A 42 -1.13 13.64 -21.36
N VAL A 43 -0.86 14.71 -22.12
CA VAL A 43 -1.89 15.73 -22.40
C VAL A 43 -3.04 15.19 -23.25
N ASN A 44 -2.79 14.26 -24.19
CA ASN A 44 -3.86 13.61 -24.94
C ASN A 44 -4.79 12.85 -23.98
N LEU A 45 -4.22 12.01 -23.10
CA LEU A 45 -5.02 11.26 -22.13
C LEU A 45 -5.72 12.18 -21.13
N TRP A 46 -5.09 13.29 -20.72
CA TRP A 46 -5.73 14.27 -19.85
C TRP A 46 -6.90 14.98 -20.55
N CYS A 47 -6.81 15.23 -21.86
CA CYS A 47 -7.95 15.70 -22.64
C CYS A 47 -9.09 14.68 -22.65
N ASP A 48 -8.78 13.40 -22.85
CA ASP A 48 -9.78 12.32 -22.81
C ASP A 48 -10.43 12.15 -21.42
N LEU A 49 -9.73 12.57 -20.36
CA LEU A 49 -10.26 12.62 -18.99
C LEU A 49 -11.13 13.86 -18.72
N GLY A 50 -11.01 14.93 -19.51
CA GLY A 50 -11.84 16.12 -19.42
C GLY A 50 -11.10 17.47 -19.40
N VAL A 51 -9.76 17.49 -19.44
CA VAL A 51 -9.01 18.75 -19.55
C VAL A 51 -9.26 19.36 -20.93
N LYS A 52 -9.65 20.63 -20.99
CA LYS A 52 -9.87 21.32 -22.27
C LYS A 52 -8.54 21.60 -22.97
N ARG A 53 -8.40 21.23 -24.25
CA ARG A 53 -7.17 21.43 -25.05
C ARG A 53 -6.74 22.90 -25.08
N GLU A 54 -7.68 23.82 -25.17
CA GLU A 54 -7.46 25.27 -25.12
C GLU A 54 -6.83 25.77 -23.80
N ASN A 55 -6.98 25.01 -22.70
CA ASN A 55 -6.38 25.36 -21.42
C ASN A 55 -4.95 24.82 -21.26
N ILE A 56 -4.42 24.10 -22.25
CA ILE A 56 -3.09 23.48 -22.19
C ILE A 56 -2.09 24.33 -22.97
N THR A 57 -1.06 24.82 -22.28
CA THR A 57 0.08 25.52 -22.90
C THR A 57 1.33 24.66 -22.78
N ILE A 58 1.95 24.30 -23.90
CA ILE A 58 3.16 23.47 -23.93
C ILE A 58 4.38 24.33 -24.29
N CYS A 59 5.47 24.14 -23.57
CA CYS A 59 6.77 24.73 -23.82
C CYS A 59 7.78 23.65 -24.26
N ASP A 60 8.50 23.88 -25.35
CA ASP A 60 9.65 23.06 -25.75
C ASP A 60 10.97 23.83 -25.55
N SER A 61 12.07 23.29 -26.08
CA SER A 61 13.41 23.89 -25.94
C SER A 61 13.55 25.32 -26.50
N LYS A 62 12.63 25.79 -27.34
CA LYS A 62 12.61 27.19 -27.83
C LYS A 62 11.42 28.00 -27.28
N GLY A 63 10.81 27.58 -26.17
CA GLY A 63 9.70 28.29 -25.51
C GLY A 63 8.32 27.77 -25.86
N VAL A 64 7.30 28.62 -25.67
CA VAL A 64 5.88 28.29 -25.85
C VAL A 64 5.60 27.85 -27.29
N ILE A 65 4.76 26.82 -27.44
CA ILE A 65 4.20 26.37 -28.72
C ILE A 65 2.98 27.24 -29.03
N TYR A 66 3.11 28.13 -30.01
CA TYR A 66 2.07 29.08 -30.41
C TYR A 66 1.84 29.11 -31.93
N VAL A 67 0.68 29.61 -32.35
CA VAL A 67 0.30 29.73 -33.76
C VAL A 67 1.21 30.73 -34.48
N GLY A 68 1.82 30.32 -35.59
CA GLY A 68 2.73 31.17 -36.37
C GLY A 68 4.17 31.22 -35.85
N ARG A 69 4.54 30.32 -34.94
CA ARG A 69 5.92 30.22 -34.42
C ARG A 69 6.97 29.98 -35.53
N PRO A 70 8.04 30.78 -35.60
CA PRO A 70 9.10 30.61 -36.61
C PRO A 70 9.81 29.26 -36.53
N GLY A 71 10.20 28.72 -37.69
CA GLY A 71 10.96 27.47 -37.80
C GLY A 71 10.11 26.20 -37.92
N GLY A 72 8.78 26.34 -37.99
CA GLY A 72 7.85 25.22 -38.15
C GLY A 72 7.75 24.32 -36.92
N MET A 73 6.72 23.48 -36.89
CA MET A 73 6.48 22.49 -35.85
C MET A 73 5.94 21.23 -36.52
N ASP A 74 6.28 20.06 -35.98
CA ASP A 74 5.64 18.81 -36.40
C ASP A 74 4.15 18.82 -36.04
N GLU A 75 3.36 17.98 -36.71
CA GLU A 75 1.89 17.95 -36.57
C GLU A 75 1.44 17.71 -35.12
N THR A 76 2.20 16.91 -34.37
CA THR A 76 1.89 16.57 -32.99
C THR A 76 1.97 17.79 -32.09
N LYS A 77 3.02 18.60 -32.25
CA LYS A 77 3.17 19.88 -31.55
C LYS A 77 2.19 20.93 -32.04
N ALA A 78 1.97 21.01 -33.37
CA ALA A 78 1.06 21.97 -33.97
C ALA A 78 -0.37 21.85 -33.42
N ARG A 79 -0.82 20.63 -33.09
CA ARG A 79 -2.11 20.37 -32.42
C ARG A 79 -2.26 21.10 -31.09
N TYR A 80 -1.18 21.41 -30.39
CA TYR A 80 -1.19 22.11 -29.10
C TYR A 80 -0.73 23.56 -29.20
N ALA A 81 -0.57 24.10 -30.41
CA ALA A 81 -0.31 25.51 -30.60
C ALA A 81 -1.47 26.35 -30.05
N GLN A 82 -1.12 27.34 -29.21
CA GLN A 82 -2.07 28.30 -28.66
C GLN A 82 -1.99 29.65 -29.37
N ASN A 83 -3.10 30.37 -29.42
CA ASN A 83 -3.10 31.78 -29.82
C ASN A 83 -2.81 32.63 -28.58
N THR A 84 -1.53 32.95 -28.36
CA THR A 84 -1.07 33.65 -27.16
C THR A 84 0.16 34.52 -27.48
N ASP A 85 0.36 35.56 -26.70
CA ASP A 85 1.52 36.44 -26.68
C ASP A 85 2.68 35.91 -25.82
N LYS A 86 2.42 34.91 -24.96
CA LYS A 86 3.43 34.26 -24.13
C LYS A 86 4.49 33.53 -24.97
N ARG A 87 5.75 33.63 -24.58
CA ARG A 87 6.92 33.07 -25.26
C ARG A 87 7.78 32.20 -24.35
N THR A 88 7.79 32.47 -23.04
CA THR A 88 8.63 31.74 -22.09
C THR A 88 7.84 30.82 -21.16
N LEU A 89 8.52 29.85 -20.54
CA LEU A 89 7.90 28.97 -19.53
C LEU A 89 7.41 29.76 -18.31
N GLY A 90 8.18 30.76 -17.86
CA GLY A 90 7.80 31.62 -16.73
C GLY A 90 6.50 32.39 -17.01
N GLU A 91 6.35 32.96 -18.21
CA GLU A 91 5.11 33.62 -18.63
C GLU A 91 3.93 32.64 -18.70
N ALA A 92 4.16 31.42 -19.20
CA ALA A 92 3.14 30.37 -19.27
C ALA A 92 2.61 30.01 -17.88
N LEU A 93 3.50 29.89 -16.88
CA LEU A 93 3.18 29.49 -15.51
C LEU A 93 2.35 30.50 -14.71
N VAL A 94 2.29 31.77 -15.12
CA VAL A 94 1.47 32.79 -14.45
C VAL A 94 0.00 32.37 -14.43
N GLY A 95 -0.54 32.17 -13.22
CA GLY A 95 -1.91 31.74 -12.96
C GLY A 95 -2.21 30.29 -13.38
N ALA A 96 -1.20 29.45 -13.60
CA ALA A 96 -1.40 28.05 -13.92
C ALA A 96 -1.85 27.25 -12.68
N ASP A 97 -2.82 26.34 -12.87
CA ASP A 97 -3.30 25.45 -11.82
C ASP A 97 -2.44 24.20 -11.69
N ILE A 98 -1.94 23.72 -12.84
CA ILE A 98 -1.16 22.49 -12.93
C ILE A 98 0.09 22.75 -13.77
N PHE A 99 1.24 22.33 -13.24
CA PHE A 99 2.48 22.19 -13.99
C PHE A 99 2.78 20.71 -14.23
N LEU A 100 3.05 20.33 -15.48
CA LEU A 100 3.53 19.00 -15.86
C LEU A 100 4.91 19.10 -16.52
N GLY A 101 5.94 18.68 -15.79
CA GLY A 101 7.33 18.62 -16.24
C GLY A 101 7.69 17.23 -16.73
N LEU A 102 8.06 17.13 -18.01
CA LEU A 102 8.62 15.95 -18.67
C LEU A 102 9.78 16.37 -19.57
N SER A 103 10.71 17.13 -18.99
CA SER A 103 11.76 17.86 -19.71
C SER A 103 13.14 17.68 -19.08
N ALA A 104 13.75 18.76 -18.59
CA ALA A 104 15.11 18.80 -18.10
C ALA A 104 15.18 19.30 -16.65
N ALA A 105 16.24 18.89 -15.95
CA ALA A 105 16.47 19.24 -14.57
C ALA A 105 16.56 20.76 -14.35
N GLY A 106 15.92 21.26 -13.29
CA GLY A 106 16.09 22.63 -12.81
C GLY A 106 15.56 23.74 -13.73
N VAL A 107 14.71 23.42 -14.71
CA VAL A 107 14.12 24.41 -15.65
C VAL A 107 13.05 25.30 -15.01
N VAL A 108 12.45 24.86 -13.90
CA VAL A 108 11.50 25.66 -13.13
C VAL A 108 12.21 26.27 -11.92
N LYS A 109 11.96 27.55 -11.67
CA LYS A 109 12.54 28.34 -10.57
C LYS A 109 11.44 28.76 -9.59
N GLN A 110 11.82 29.09 -8.36
CA GLN A 110 10.88 29.43 -7.29
C GLN A 110 10.02 30.65 -7.61
N ASP A 111 10.59 31.67 -8.25
CA ASP A 111 9.88 32.87 -8.71
C ASP A 111 8.76 32.53 -9.71
N MET A 112 8.95 31.52 -10.56
CA MET A 112 7.90 31.04 -11.46
C MET A 112 6.76 30.32 -10.71
N VAL A 113 7.11 29.53 -9.68
CA VAL A 113 6.14 28.79 -8.86
C VAL A 113 5.28 29.73 -8.01
N VAL A 114 5.85 30.83 -7.52
CA VAL A 114 5.10 31.89 -6.81
C VAL A 114 3.96 32.45 -7.68
N GLN A 115 4.16 32.55 -8.99
CA GLN A 115 3.19 33.12 -9.92
C GLN A 115 2.05 32.16 -10.29
N MET A 116 2.11 30.89 -9.89
CA MET A 116 1.04 29.90 -10.15
C MET A 116 -0.23 30.22 -9.34
N ALA A 117 -1.37 29.65 -9.74
CA ALA A 117 -2.65 29.82 -9.04
C ALA A 117 -2.61 29.24 -7.60
N ASP A 118 -3.62 29.54 -6.78
CA ASP A 118 -3.77 28.97 -5.42
C ASP A 118 -3.81 27.44 -5.44
N LYS A 119 -3.18 26.78 -4.46
CA LYS A 119 -3.05 25.30 -4.35
C LYS A 119 -2.68 24.63 -5.69
N PRO A 120 -1.52 24.96 -6.28
CA PRO A 120 -1.13 24.45 -7.57
C PRO A 120 -0.70 23.00 -7.43
N MET A 121 -0.85 22.26 -8.52
CA MET A 121 -0.35 20.89 -8.60
C MET A 121 0.91 20.89 -9.45
N VAL A 122 2.05 20.54 -8.85
CA VAL A 122 3.38 20.58 -9.47
C VAL A 122 3.86 19.15 -9.69
N PHE A 123 3.75 18.67 -10.93
CA PHE A 123 4.23 17.37 -11.37
C PHE A 123 5.62 17.55 -12.01
N ALA A 124 6.68 17.46 -11.22
CA ALA A 124 8.05 17.56 -11.71
C ALA A 124 8.63 16.14 -11.92
N LEU A 125 8.41 15.58 -13.12
CA LEU A 125 8.58 14.14 -13.37
C LEU A 125 9.91 13.78 -14.04
N ALA A 126 10.79 14.76 -14.33
CA ALA A 126 12.13 14.46 -14.83
C ALA A 126 12.94 13.64 -13.81
N ASN A 127 13.72 12.68 -14.33
CA ASN A 127 14.65 11.85 -13.55
C ASN A 127 16.07 12.00 -14.08
N PRO A 128 17.12 11.86 -13.23
CA PRO A 128 17.04 11.68 -11.78
C PRO A 128 16.77 12.97 -11.00
N THR A 129 16.98 14.13 -11.64
CA THR A 129 16.75 15.45 -11.04
C THR A 129 15.51 16.09 -11.67
N PRO A 130 14.48 16.42 -10.88
CA PRO A 130 13.24 17.04 -11.38
C PRO A 130 13.44 18.44 -11.98
N GLU A 131 12.41 18.94 -12.65
CA GLU A 131 12.33 20.31 -13.15
C GLU A 131 12.49 21.36 -12.03
N ILE A 132 12.00 21.04 -10.82
CA ILE A 132 12.23 21.77 -9.57
C ILE A 132 12.16 20.78 -8.40
N MET A 133 13.05 20.94 -7.42
CA MET A 133 13.06 20.11 -6.22
C MET A 133 11.82 20.39 -5.34
N PRO A 134 11.17 19.36 -4.76
CA PRO A 134 9.98 19.53 -3.91
C PRO A 134 10.17 20.53 -2.75
N GLU A 135 11.35 20.55 -2.15
CA GLU A 135 11.70 21.45 -1.05
C GLU A 135 11.61 22.91 -1.49
N LEU A 136 12.16 23.23 -2.66
CA LEU A 136 12.11 24.59 -3.22
C LEU A 136 10.68 25.03 -3.56
N VAL A 137 9.83 24.10 -4.00
CA VAL A 137 8.40 24.38 -4.21
C VAL A 137 7.74 24.71 -2.87
N LYS A 138 7.96 23.89 -1.84
CA LYS A 138 7.33 24.06 -0.52
C LYS A 138 7.75 25.33 0.20
N GLU A 139 8.99 25.80 0.00
CA GLU A 139 9.47 27.07 0.55
C GLU A 139 8.63 28.27 0.10
N VAL A 140 8.16 28.29 -1.15
CA VAL A 140 7.41 29.41 -1.72
C VAL A 140 5.92 29.16 -1.84
N ARG A 141 5.50 27.90 -1.93
CA ARG A 141 4.12 27.44 -2.09
C ARG A 141 3.88 26.21 -1.20
N PRO A 142 3.77 26.40 0.13
CA PRO A 142 3.53 25.30 1.07
C PRO A 142 2.20 24.57 0.79
N ASP A 143 1.25 25.28 0.18
CA ASP A 143 -0.07 24.81 -0.26
C ASP A 143 -0.05 23.97 -1.55
N ALA A 144 1.09 23.89 -2.25
CA ALA A 144 1.21 23.12 -3.48
C ALA A 144 1.13 21.61 -3.21
N ILE A 145 0.43 20.90 -4.09
CA ILE A 145 0.52 19.44 -4.18
C ILE A 145 1.67 19.11 -5.13
N ILE A 146 2.54 18.19 -4.72
CA ILE A 146 3.76 17.86 -5.46
C ILE A 146 3.73 16.37 -5.81
N ALA A 147 4.10 16.06 -7.05
CA ALA A 147 4.33 14.71 -7.54
C ALA A 147 5.65 14.67 -8.31
N THR A 148 6.43 13.59 -8.14
CA THR A 148 7.73 13.42 -8.80
C THR A 148 7.89 12.02 -9.39
N GLY A 149 8.90 11.81 -10.22
CA GLY A 149 9.28 10.46 -10.67
C GLY A 149 10.06 9.65 -9.64
N ARG A 150 10.54 10.27 -8.54
CA ARG A 150 11.49 9.65 -7.61
C ARG A 150 10.79 8.97 -6.42
N SER A 151 11.37 7.88 -5.95
CA SER A 151 10.80 7.03 -4.88
C SER A 151 10.99 7.55 -3.46
N ASP A 152 11.91 8.49 -3.28
CA ASP A 152 12.16 9.14 -2.00
C ASP A 152 11.13 10.23 -1.65
N TYR A 153 10.25 10.60 -2.59
CA TYR A 153 9.16 11.56 -2.38
C TYR A 153 7.78 10.91 -2.36
N VAL A 154 6.81 11.67 -1.84
CA VAL A 154 5.38 11.35 -1.91
C VAL A 154 4.85 11.47 -3.34
N ASN A 155 3.69 10.89 -3.61
CA ASN A 155 3.02 10.93 -4.92
C ASN A 155 3.95 10.54 -6.08
N GLN A 156 4.71 9.45 -5.91
CA GLN A 156 5.65 8.99 -6.93
C GLN A 156 4.91 8.51 -8.19
N VAL A 157 5.06 9.24 -9.29
CA VAL A 157 4.57 8.84 -10.61
C VAL A 157 5.57 7.84 -11.21
N ASN A 158 5.28 6.56 -11.06
CA ASN A 158 6.13 5.48 -11.56
C ASN A 158 5.32 4.45 -12.36
N ASN A 159 5.78 4.12 -13.57
CA ASN A 159 5.13 3.22 -14.52
C ASN A 159 4.85 1.82 -13.95
N VAL A 160 5.62 1.38 -12.95
CA VAL A 160 5.41 0.10 -12.24
C VAL A 160 4.00 -0.03 -11.67
N LEU A 161 3.34 1.10 -11.37
CA LEU A 161 1.98 1.14 -10.83
C LEU A 161 0.90 0.70 -11.83
N CYS A 162 1.17 0.69 -13.13
CA CYS A 162 0.17 0.34 -14.13
C CYS A 162 0.59 -0.80 -15.06
N PHE A 163 1.84 -0.85 -15.53
CA PHE A 163 2.21 -1.75 -16.63
C PHE A 163 1.90 -3.23 -16.33
N PRO A 164 2.27 -3.81 -15.17
CA PRO A 164 2.09 -5.24 -14.93
C PRO A 164 0.61 -5.63 -15.01
N PHE A 165 -0.26 -4.73 -14.54
CA PHE A 165 -1.67 -4.99 -14.35
C PHE A 165 -2.49 -4.71 -15.62
N ILE A 166 -2.09 -3.71 -16.41
CA ILE A 166 -2.65 -3.48 -17.76
C ILE A 166 -2.40 -4.71 -18.62
N PHE A 167 -1.15 -5.18 -18.67
CA PHE A 167 -0.83 -6.38 -19.44
C PHE A 167 -1.55 -7.61 -18.89
N ARG A 168 -1.65 -7.76 -17.56
CA ARG A 168 -2.41 -8.88 -16.98
C ARG A 168 -3.86 -8.90 -17.47
N GLY A 169 -4.58 -7.78 -17.34
CA GLY A 169 -5.98 -7.67 -17.79
C GLY A 169 -6.13 -7.90 -19.30
N ALA A 170 -5.28 -7.26 -20.11
CA ALA A 170 -5.27 -7.39 -21.56
C ALA A 170 -5.01 -8.84 -22.02
N LEU A 171 -4.00 -9.50 -21.44
CA LEU A 171 -3.63 -10.87 -21.77
C LEU A 171 -4.69 -11.88 -21.32
N ASP A 172 -5.34 -11.65 -20.17
CA ASP A 172 -6.38 -12.55 -19.65
C ASP A 172 -7.60 -12.64 -20.56
N VAL A 173 -7.95 -11.55 -21.23
CA VAL A 173 -9.05 -11.52 -22.22
C VAL A 173 -8.59 -11.70 -23.66
N GLY A 174 -7.29 -11.88 -23.90
CA GLY A 174 -6.73 -11.99 -25.24
C GLY A 174 -7.00 -10.74 -26.08
N ALA A 175 -6.82 -9.55 -25.51
CA ALA A 175 -6.98 -8.30 -26.21
C ALA A 175 -6.00 -8.19 -27.40
N THR A 176 -6.50 -7.81 -28.58
CA THR A 176 -5.68 -7.69 -29.80
C THR A 176 -4.81 -6.44 -29.84
N ARG A 177 -5.15 -5.42 -29.04
CA ARG A 177 -4.42 -4.16 -28.88
C ARG A 177 -4.75 -3.50 -27.54
N ILE A 178 -3.91 -2.57 -27.10
CA ILE A 178 -4.23 -1.68 -25.97
C ILE A 178 -4.97 -0.46 -26.50
N THR A 179 -6.18 -0.20 -26.02
CA THR A 179 -7.03 0.92 -26.47
C THR A 179 -7.01 2.10 -25.50
N GLU A 180 -7.57 3.25 -25.91
CA GLU A 180 -7.71 4.41 -25.02
C GLU A 180 -8.69 4.11 -23.86
N GLU A 181 -9.75 3.34 -24.10
CA GLU A 181 -10.71 2.92 -23.06
C GLU A 181 -10.00 2.13 -21.95
N MET A 182 -9.05 1.26 -22.31
CA MET A 182 -8.25 0.51 -21.34
C MET A 182 -7.34 1.43 -20.52
N LYS A 183 -6.74 2.46 -21.14
CA LYS A 183 -5.92 3.45 -20.43
C LYS A 183 -6.77 4.29 -19.47
N LEU A 184 -7.93 4.76 -19.91
CA LEU A 184 -8.89 5.50 -19.07
C LEU A 184 -9.40 4.65 -17.90
N ALA A 185 -9.71 3.37 -18.15
CA ALA A 185 -10.10 2.43 -17.08
C ALA A 185 -8.96 2.23 -16.07
N SER A 186 -7.72 2.18 -16.53
CA SER A 186 -6.54 2.09 -15.66
C SER A 186 -6.37 3.33 -14.79
N VAL A 187 -6.50 4.53 -15.38
CA VAL A 187 -6.44 5.80 -14.65
C VAL A 187 -7.47 5.82 -13.51
N ARG A 188 -8.73 5.51 -13.83
CA ARG A 188 -9.83 5.52 -12.86
C ARG A 188 -9.62 4.47 -11.77
N ALA A 189 -9.20 3.26 -12.13
CA ALA A 189 -8.93 2.18 -11.18
C ALA A 189 -7.81 2.53 -10.18
N ILE A 190 -6.75 3.19 -10.65
CA ILE A 190 -5.64 3.64 -9.79
C ILE A 190 -6.09 4.78 -8.88
N ALA A 191 -6.81 5.76 -9.42
CA ALA A 191 -7.34 6.89 -8.66
C ALA A 191 -8.27 6.42 -7.54
N GLU A 192 -9.25 5.57 -7.87
CA GLU A 192 -10.17 4.97 -6.89
C GLU A 192 -9.45 4.14 -5.82
N LEU A 193 -8.34 3.49 -6.17
CA LEU A 193 -7.61 2.65 -5.20
C LEU A 193 -6.92 3.49 -4.12
N ALA A 194 -6.40 4.67 -4.47
CA ALA A 194 -5.80 5.59 -3.49
C ALA A 194 -6.84 6.21 -2.55
N GLU A 195 -8.09 6.34 -3.00
CA GLU A 195 -9.20 6.81 -2.18
C GLU A 195 -9.70 5.73 -1.19
N ALA A 196 -9.42 4.45 -1.47
CA ALA A 196 -9.80 3.35 -0.60
C ALA A 196 -8.83 3.20 0.57
N GLU A 197 -9.37 2.97 1.78
CA GLU A 197 -8.59 2.74 3.01
C GLU A 197 -7.48 1.72 2.77
N ALA A 198 -6.24 2.11 3.09
CA ALA A 198 -5.09 1.22 2.99
C ALA A 198 -5.28 0.01 3.90
N THR A 199 -4.92 -1.19 3.42
CA THR A 199 -4.94 -2.39 4.26
C THR A 199 -3.77 -2.37 5.23
N ASP A 200 -3.91 -3.09 6.35
CA ASP A 200 -2.83 -3.24 7.33
C ASP A 200 -1.52 -3.75 6.69
N GLU A 201 -1.63 -4.59 5.66
CA GLU A 201 -0.50 -5.12 4.88
C GLU A 201 0.31 -4.01 4.18
N VAL A 202 -0.38 -3.03 3.57
CA VAL A 202 0.27 -1.88 2.92
C VAL A 202 0.90 -0.96 3.97
N ALA A 203 0.20 -0.72 5.08
CA ALA A 203 0.71 0.10 6.18
C ALA A 203 1.99 -0.51 6.81
N MET A 204 2.05 -1.84 6.92
CA MET A 204 3.24 -2.56 7.41
C MET A 204 4.43 -2.48 6.45
N ALA A 205 4.19 -2.48 5.14
CA ALA A 205 5.26 -2.38 4.13
C ALA A 205 5.90 -0.99 4.07
N TYR A 206 5.20 0.05 4.54
CA TYR A 206 5.64 1.44 4.51
C TYR A 206 5.53 2.10 5.91
N PRO A 207 6.32 1.63 6.90
CA PRO A 207 6.23 2.14 8.27
C PRO A 207 6.57 3.64 8.33
N GLY A 208 5.73 4.41 9.04
CA GLY A 208 5.91 5.85 9.21
C GLY A 208 5.42 6.71 8.05
N ARG A 209 4.82 6.12 7.01
CA ARG A 209 4.12 6.89 5.97
C ARG A 209 2.63 6.95 6.26
N ASP A 210 2.05 8.14 6.14
CA ASP A 210 0.59 8.31 6.15
C ASP A 210 0.04 7.90 4.77
N LEU A 211 -0.81 6.87 4.75
CA LEU A 211 -1.41 6.31 3.53
C LEU A 211 -2.90 6.69 3.42
N ASN A 212 -3.29 7.80 4.03
CA ASN A 212 -4.62 8.35 3.92
C ASN A 212 -4.72 9.26 2.71
N PHE A 213 -5.80 9.09 1.94
CA PHE A 213 -6.08 9.92 0.78
C PHE A 213 -5.99 11.42 1.10
N GLY A 214 -5.14 12.15 0.38
CA GLY A 214 -4.89 13.56 0.65
C GLY A 214 -3.71 14.14 -0.13
N PRO A 215 -3.25 15.37 0.22
CA PRO A 215 -2.20 16.07 -0.52
C PRO A 215 -0.89 15.28 -0.70
N GLU A 216 -0.57 14.40 0.24
CA GLU A 216 0.65 13.57 0.25
C GLU A 216 0.41 12.12 -0.19
N TYR A 217 -0.83 11.76 -0.53
CA TYR A 217 -1.19 10.42 -1.01
C TYR A 217 -2.32 10.48 -2.03
N LEU A 218 -1.96 10.73 -3.29
CA LEU A 218 -2.86 10.81 -4.43
C LEU A 218 -2.93 9.52 -5.25
N ILE A 219 -1.89 8.69 -5.18
CA ILE A 219 -1.76 7.45 -5.94
C ILE A 219 -1.19 6.36 -5.03
N PRO A 220 -1.58 5.09 -5.23
CA PRO A 220 -1.10 3.98 -4.42
C PRO A 220 0.41 3.80 -4.55
N THR A 221 0.99 3.05 -3.62
CA THR A 221 2.43 2.73 -3.65
C THR A 221 2.72 1.55 -4.59
N PRO A 222 3.94 1.45 -5.16
CA PRO A 222 4.32 0.42 -6.13
C PRO A 222 4.06 -1.03 -5.72
N PHE A 223 4.10 -1.32 -4.42
CA PHE A 223 3.94 -2.66 -3.87
C PHE A 223 2.58 -2.89 -3.21
N ASP A 224 1.60 -2.04 -3.50
CA ASP A 224 0.24 -2.26 -3.01
C ASP A 224 -0.36 -3.52 -3.65
N PRO A 225 -0.63 -4.58 -2.87
CA PRO A 225 -1.16 -5.85 -3.35
C PRO A 225 -2.50 -5.70 -4.09
N ARG A 226 -3.26 -4.64 -3.79
CA ARG A 226 -4.59 -4.39 -4.36
C ARG A 226 -4.52 -3.95 -5.82
N LEU A 227 -3.36 -3.50 -6.32
CA LEU A 227 -3.18 -3.01 -7.69
C LEU A 227 -3.65 -4.02 -8.74
N ILE A 228 -3.21 -5.28 -8.65
CA ILE A 228 -3.61 -6.31 -9.62
C ILE A 228 -5.11 -6.60 -9.58
N VAL A 229 -5.69 -6.64 -8.38
CA VAL A 229 -7.11 -6.99 -8.18
C VAL A 229 -8.04 -5.86 -8.62
N LYS A 230 -7.55 -4.61 -8.63
CA LYS A 230 -8.33 -3.45 -9.05
C LYS A 230 -8.13 -3.11 -10.53
N ILE A 231 -6.88 -3.05 -11.00
CA ILE A 231 -6.54 -2.57 -12.36
C ILE A 231 -6.79 -3.63 -13.41
N ALA A 232 -6.34 -4.88 -13.21
CA ALA A 232 -6.45 -5.90 -14.25
C ALA A 232 -7.93 -6.19 -14.64
N PRO A 233 -8.89 -6.30 -13.69
CA PRO A 233 -10.30 -6.42 -14.06
C PRO A 233 -10.87 -5.20 -14.78
N ALA A 234 -10.49 -3.99 -14.39
CA ALA A 234 -10.96 -2.77 -15.06
C ALA A 234 -10.48 -2.73 -16.52
N VAL A 235 -9.22 -3.11 -16.76
CA VAL A 235 -8.63 -3.20 -18.10
C VAL A 235 -9.26 -4.32 -18.93
N ALA A 236 -9.47 -5.49 -18.32
CA ALA A 236 -10.13 -6.61 -18.97
C ALA A 236 -11.57 -6.25 -19.41
N GLN A 237 -12.32 -5.57 -18.54
CA GLN A 237 -13.68 -5.10 -18.85
C GLN A 237 -13.65 -4.09 -20.01
N ALA A 238 -12.76 -3.09 -19.96
CA ALA A 238 -12.64 -2.10 -21.03
C ALA A 238 -12.23 -2.72 -22.38
N ALA A 239 -11.41 -3.78 -22.37
CA ALA A 239 -11.05 -4.53 -23.58
C ALA A 239 -12.24 -5.33 -24.16
N ILE A 240 -13.11 -5.85 -23.30
CA ILE A 240 -14.37 -6.51 -23.71
C ILE A 240 -15.33 -5.48 -24.29
N ASP A 241 -15.54 -4.37 -23.59
CA ASP A 241 -16.48 -3.32 -23.99
C ASP A 241 -16.08 -2.63 -25.29
N SER A 242 -14.77 -2.47 -25.54
CA SER A 242 -14.24 -1.93 -26.80
C SER A 242 -14.15 -2.95 -27.94
N GLY A 243 -14.56 -4.20 -27.71
CA GLY A 243 -14.62 -5.25 -28.73
C GLY A 243 -13.28 -5.80 -29.18
N VAL A 244 -12.19 -5.55 -28.45
CA VAL A 244 -10.85 -6.05 -28.80
C VAL A 244 -10.50 -7.37 -28.12
N ALA A 245 -11.31 -7.82 -27.15
CA ALA A 245 -11.13 -9.08 -26.43
C ALA A 245 -11.52 -10.30 -27.29
N THR A 246 -10.62 -11.29 -27.37
CA THR A 246 -10.88 -12.56 -28.08
C THR A 246 -11.33 -13.70 -27.16
N ARG A 247 -11.14 -13.54 -25.85
CA ARG A 247 -11.51 -14.50 -24.81
C ARG A 247 -12.18 -13.77 -23.63
N PRO A 248 -13.43 -13.32 -23.76
CA PRO A 248 -14.10 -12.55 -22.72
C PRO A 248 -14.26 -13.36 -21.43
N ILE A 249 -14.11 -12.67 -20.29
CA ILE A 249 -14.36 -13.26 -18.96
C ILE A 249 -15.86 -13.30 -18.73
N THR A 250 -16.37 -14.47 -18.35
CA THR A 250 -17.79 -14.69 -18.05
C THR A 250 -18.06 -14.78 -16.55
N ASP A 251 -17.10 -15.26 -15.76
CA ASP A 251 -17.17 -15.32 -14.30
C ASP A 251 -16.15 -14.35 -13.67
N TRP A 252 -16.65 -13.15 -13.35
CA TRP A 252 -15.86 -12.09 -12.75
C TRP A 252 -15.46 -12.37 -11.29
N ALA A 253 -16.26 -13.15 -10.56
CA ALA A 253 -15.96 -13.50 -9.17
C ALA A 253 -14.77 -14.46 -9.12
N ALA A 254 -14.80 -15.52 -9.95
CA ALA A 254 -13.69 -16.45 -10.09
C ALA A 254 -12.42 -15.77 -10.62
N TYR A 255 -12.56 -14.84 -11.58
CA TYR A 255 -11.41 -14.10 -12.10
C TYR A 255 -10.74 -13.24 -11.03
N ARG A 256 -11.52 -12.46 -10.25
CA ARG A 256 -10.98 -11.66 -9.15
C ARG A 256 -10.33 -12.52 -8.08
N ALA A 257 -10.99 -13.63 -7.71
CA ALA A 257 -10.44 -14.59 -6.77
C ALA A 257 -9.07 -15.10 -7.25
N LYS A 258 -8.96 -15.51 -8.52
CA LYS A 258 -7.72 -15.95 -9.16
C LYS A 258 -6.60 -14.90 -9.11
N LEU A 259 -6.92 -13.62 -9.36
CA LEU A 259 -5.93 -12.55 -9.30
C LEU A 259 -5.42 -12.30 -7.87
N SER A 260 -6.30 -12.38 -6.88
CA SER A 260 -5.89 -12.31 -5.47
C SER A 260 -4.88 -13.41 -5.14
N GLU A 261 -4.96 -14.59 -5.78
CA GLU A 261 -3.99 -15.68 -5.57
C GLU A 261 -2.56 -15.34 -5.99
N PHE A 262 -2.38 -14.54 -7.05
CA PHE A 262 -1.06 -14.11 -7.55
C PHE A 262 -0.36 -13.14 -6.59
N VAL A 263 -1.13 -12.34 -5.86
CA VAL A 263 -0.60 -11.44 -4.84
C VAL A 263 0.04 -12.24 -3.70
N TYR A 264 -0.60 -13.33 -3.32
CA TYR A 264 -0.12 -14.23 -2.29
C TYR A 264 0.87 -15.26 -2.85
N HIS A 265 1.83 -14.91 -3.72
CA HIS A 265 2.78 -15.89 -4.28
C HIS A 265 3.76 -16.51 -3.25
N THR A 266 3.68 -16.15 -1.98
CA THR A 266 4.13 -16.98 -0.84
C THR A 266 3.13 -18.09 -0.42
N GLY A 267 2.04 -18.29 -1.17
CA GLY A 267 0.77 -18.80 -0.66
C GLY A 267 0.08 -19.91 -1.44
N VAL A 268 0.71 -20.50 -2.46
CA VAL A 268 0.21 -21.78 -3.03
C VAL A 268 0.21 -22.88 -1.95
N GLY A 269 1.18 -22.84 -1.03
CA GLY A 269 1.15 -23.68 0.19
C GLY A 269 0.22 -23.15 1.28
N MET A 270 0.20 -21.84 1.51
CA MET A 270 -0.57 -21.24 2.62
C MET A 270 -2.08 -21.38 2.46
N ARG A 271 -2.64 -21.43 1.24
CA ARG A 271 -4.09 -21.62 1.09
C ARG A 271 -4.56 -22.97 1.61
N ALA A 272 -3.84 -24.04 1.31
CA ALA A 272 -4.15 -25.37 1.85
C ALA A 272 -4.03 -25.36 3.38
N ILE A 273 -3.04 -24.65 3.93
CA ILE A 273 -2.85 -24.48 5.37
C ILE A 273 -3.99 -23.67 6.00
N PHE A 274 -4.41 -22.54 5.39
CA PHE A 274 -5.52 -21.72 5.88
C PHE A 274 -6.87 -22.44 5.75
N GLN A 275 -7.09 -23.19 4.68
CA GLN A 275 -8.28 -24.05 4.56
C GLN A 275 -8.28 -25.15 5.62
N ALA A 276 -7.14 -25.84 5.83
CA ALA A 276 -7.02 -26.83 6.89
C ALA A 276 -7.24 -26.21 8.27
N ALA A 277 -6.72 -25.01 8.53
CA ALA A 277 -6.93 -24.28 9.77
C ALA A 277 -8.41 -23.92 9.98
N ARG A 278 -9.10 -23.39 8.96
CA ARG A 278 -10.55 -23.10 9.03
C ARG A 278 -11.41 -24.36 9.25
N GLN A 279 -10.96 -25.51 8.73
CA GLN A 279 -11.62 -26.81 8.94
C GLN A 279 -11.37 -27.36 10.34
N ALA A 280 -10.20 -27.08 10.93
CA ALA A 280 -9.83 -27.44 12.30
C ALA A 280 -10.54 -26.52 13.33
N LYS A 281 -11.88 -26.60 13.39
CA LYS A 281 -12.69 -25.78 14.30
C LYS A 281 -12.29 -25.98 15.76
N GLY A 282 -12.18 -24.87 16.50
CA GLY A 282 -12.05 -24.87 17.96
C GLY A 282 -10.63 -25.04 18.50
N LYS A 283 -9.59 -24.95 17.66
CA LYS A 283 -8.20 -24.98 18.13
C LYS A 283 -7.86 -23.76 18.97
N ARG A 284 -7.23 -23.98 20.12
CA ARG A 284 -6.80 -22.93 21.06
C ARG A 284 -5.31 -22.69 20.93
N ILE A 285 -4.89 -21.47 20.63
CA ILE A 285 -3.48 -21.14 20.39
C ILE A 285 -3.03 -20.07 21.38
N ILE A 286 -1.99 -20.37 22.15
CA ILE A 286 -1.41 -19.44 23.12
C ILE A 286 -0.42 -18.51 22.43
N PHE A 287 -0.47 -17.22 22.76
CA PHE A 287 0.56 -16.24 22.43
C PHE A 287 1.24 -15.77 23.71
N ALA A 288 2.55 -16.05 23.82
CA ALA A 288 3.33 -15.71 24.99
C ALA A 288 3.45 -14.20 25.18
N GLU A 289 3.73 -13.44 24.11
CA GLU A 289 3.83 -11.98 24.16
C GLU A 289 2.49 -11.31 23.87
N GLY A 290 1.44 -11.66 24.62
CA GLY A 290 0.07 -11.19 24.41
C GLY A 290 -0.14 -9.68 24.57
N GLU A 291 0.81 -8.97 25.18
CA GLU A 291 0.78 -7.51 25.26
C GLU A 291 1.34 -6.83 23.99
N ASP A 292 2.13 -7.50 23.13
CA ASP A 292 2.78 -6.89 21.96
C ASP A 292 1.76 -6.48 20.88
N GLU A 293 1.87 -5.26 20.35
CA GLU A 293 0.91 -4.73 19.36
C GLU A 293 0.85 -5.59 18.09
N ARG A 294 1.97 -6.19 17.67
CA ARG A 294 2.01 -7.08 16.49
C ARG A 294 1.23 -8.36 16.75
N VAL A 295 1.29 -8.88 17.98
CA VAL A 295 0.52 -10.06 18.41
C VAL A 295 -0.97 -9.71 18.47
N LEU A 296 -1.34 -8.54 19.00
CA LEU A 296 -2.73 -8.09 19.05
C LEU A 296 -3.34 -7.94 17.65
N ARG A 297 -2.60 -7.38 16.69
CA ARG A 297 -3.03 -7.30 15.28
C ARG A 297 -3.20 -8.68 14.65
N ALA A 298 -2.22 -9.57 14.84
CA ALA A 298 -2.32 -10.95 14.35
C ALA A 298 -3.52 -11.70 14.97
N THR A 299 -3.82 -11.42 16.24
CA THR A 299 -4.97 -11.99 16.96
C THR A 299 -6.28 -11.62 16.29
N GLN A 300 -6.44 -10.35 15.87
CA GLN A 300 -7.65 -9.91 15.14
C GLN A 300 -7.83 -10.70 13.84
N VAL A 301 -6.77 -10.85 13.04
CA VAL A 301 -6.83 -11.62 11.79
C VAL A 301 -7.21 -13.08 12.07
N ILE A 302 -6.63 -13.71 13.09
CA ILE A 302 -6.95 -15.10 13.47
C ILE A 302 -8.44 -15.28 13.81
N ILE A 303 -9.02 -14.31 14.49
CA ILE A 303 -10.44 -14.30 14.89
C ILE A 303 -11.33 -14.07 13.67
N GLU A 304 -11.06 -13.05 12.87
CA GLU A 304 -11.83 -12.69 11.67
C GLU A 304 -11.85 -13.84 10.65
N GLU A 305 -10.69 -14.45 10.42
CA GLU A 305 -10.51 -15.58 9.51
C GLU A 305 -10.94 -16.93 10.10
N LYS A 306 -11.29 -16.96 11.38
CA LYS A 306 -11.74 -18.15 12.14
C LYS A 306 -10.72 -19.29 12.12
N PHE A 307 -9.44 -18.97 12.26
CA PHE A 307 -8.37 -19.98 12.30
C PHE A 307 -8.27 -20.70 13.65
N ALA A 308 -8.45 -19.97 14.74
CA ALA A 308 -8.30 -20.49 16.11
C ALA A 308 -8.96 -19.55 17.13
N ARG A 309 -9.14 -20.01 18.38
CA ARG A 309 -9.42 -19.15 19.53
C ARG A 309 -8.10 -18.78 20.22
N PRO A 310 -7.66 -17.52 20.18
CA PRO A 310 -6.41 -17.11 20.80
C PRO A 310 -6.50 -17.10 22.33
N ILE A 311 -5.36 -17.39 22.98
CA ILE A 311 -5.16 -17.22 24.43
C ILE A 311 -3.94 -16.30 24.60
N LEU A 312 -4.15 -15.08 25.08
CA LEU A 312 -3.10 -14.09 25.24
C LEU A 312 -2.55 -14.11 26.67
N ILE A 313 -1.23 -14.24 26.82
CA ILE A 313 -0.57 -14.08 28.11
C ILE A 313 -0.20 -12.61 28.29
N GLY A 314 -0.77 -11.96 29.30
CA GLY A 314 -0.54 -10.55 29.56
C GLY A 314 -1.50 -9.96 30.57
N ARG A 315 -1.23 -8.72 30.98
CA ARG A 315 -2.07 -7.99 31.93
C ARG A 315 -3.30 -7.42 31.20
N PRO A 316 -4.53 -7.65 31.69
CA PRO A 316 -5.76 -7.21 31.03
C PRO A 316 -5.76 -5.72 30.67
N GLY A 317 -5.44 -4.84 31.63
CA GLY A 317 -5.45 -3.38 31.38
C GLY A 317 -4.42 -2.91 30.35
N VAL A 318 -3.28 -3.62 30.20
CA VAL A 318 -2.29 -3.28 29.15
C VAL A 318 -2.77 -3.71 27.78
N ILE A 319 -3.38 -4.89 27.69
CA ILE A 319 -3.98 -5.40 26.45
C ILE A 319 -5.10 -4.47 26.00
N GLU A 320 -6.05 -4.16 26.87
CA GLU A 320 -7.20 -3.29 26.57
C GLU A 320 -6.75 -1.90 26.07
N HIS A 321 -5.82 -1.24 26.78
CA HIS A 321 -5.30 0.05 26.36
C HIS A 321 -4.62 0.00 24.97
N ARG A 322 -3.90 -1.08 24.66
CA ARG A 322 -3.24 -1.25 23.36
C ARG A 322 -4.23 -1.56 22.25
N LEU A 323 -5.29 -2.32 22.53
CA LEU A 323 -6.39 -2.54 21.59
C LEU A 323 -7.06 -1.22 21.21
N GLU A 324 -7.37 -0.36 22.18
CA GLU A 324 -7.96 0.96 21.94
C GLU A 324 -7.04 1.85 21.10
N LYS A 325 -5.77 1.96 21.48
CA LYS A 325 -4.76 2.76 20.76
C LYS A 325 -4.60 2.30 19.32
N ALA A 326 -4.60 0.99 19.08
CA ALA A 326 -4.51 0.40 17.75
C ALA A 326 -5.86 0.33 17.01
N LYS A 327 -6.96 0.80 17.63
CA LYS A 327 -8.34 0.77 17.11
C LYS A 327 -8.80 -0.63 16.68
N LEU A 328 -8.36 -1.65 17.41
CA LEU A 328 -8.73 -3.05 17.16
C LEU A 328 -10.12 -3.35 17.74
N ARG A 329 -10.90 -4.19 17.04
CA ARG A 329 -12.33 -4.42 17.33
C ARG A 329 -12.58 -5.60 18.27
N ILE A 330 -11.56 -6.43 18.50
CA ILE A 330 -11.64 -7.66 19.30
C ILE A 330 -11.74 -7.38 20.81
N LYS A 331 -12.48 -8.21 21.52
CA LYS A 331 -12.76 -8.06 22.95
C LYS A 331 -12.31 -9.27 23.78
N PRO A 332 -11.61 -9.05 24.91
CA PRO A 332 -11.33 -10.10 25.89
C PRO A 332 -12.58 -10.82 26.37
N GLY A 333 -12.50 -12.14 26.58
CA GLY A 333 -13.60 -12.99 27.06
C GLY A 333 -14.66 -13.34 26.01
N VAL A 334 -14.81 -12.50 24.98
CA VAL A 334 -15.69 -12.77 23.84
C VAL A 334 -14.90 -13.46 22.73
N ASP A 335 -13.91 -12.77 22.18
CA ASP A 335 -13.20 -13.21 20.98
C ASP A 335 -11.95 -14.03 21.30
N PHE A 336 -11.31 -13.75 22.44
CA PHE A 336 -10.10 -14.45 22.91
C PHE A 336 -10.06 -14.52 24.44
N ASP A 337 -9.24 -15.43 24.99
CA ASP A 337 -9.05 -15.58 26.43
C ASP A 337 -7.76 -14.91 26.89
N ILE A 338 -7.72 -14.43 28.13
CA ILE A 338 -6.52 -13.86 28.75
C ILE A 338 -6.02 -14.79 29.86
N VAL A 339 -4.71 -15.00 29.90
CA VAL A 339 -3.99 -15.55 31.05
C VAL A 339 -3.27 -14.40 31.70
N ASN A 340 -3.75 -13.97 32.86
CA ASN A 340 -3.13 -12.86 33.59
C ASN A 340 -1.98 -13.38 34.47
N PRO A 341 -0.71 -13.04 34.20
CA PRO A 341 0.42 -13.53 35.00
C PRO A 341 0.37 -13.10 36.48
N GLU A 342 -0.38 -12.04 36.79
CA GLU A 342 -0.52 -11.50 38.16
C GLU A 342 -1.64 -12.19 38.95
N SER A 343 -2.67 -12.71 38.26
CA SER A 343 -3.87 -13.27 38.88
C SER A 343 -4.59 -14.23 37.93
N ASP A 344 -4.24 -15.51 38.00
CA ASP A 344 -4.88 -16.58 37.22
C ASP A 344 -5.22 -17.78 38.13
N GLU A 345 -6.40 -18.37 37.96
CA GLU A 345 -6.85 -19.52 38.76
C GLU A 345 -5.97 -20.77 38.57
N ARG A 346 -5.37 -20.92 37.38
CA ARG A 346 -4.50 -22.05 37.01
C ARG A 346 -3.11 -21.92 37.60
N TYR A 347 -2.77 -20.77 38.19
CA TYR A 347 -1.43 -20.46 38.71
C TYR A 347 -0.89 -21.58 39.60
N ARG A 348 -1.70 -22.09 40.54
CA ARG A 348 -1.29 -23.13 41.50
C ARG A 348 -0.91 -24.43 40.81
N GLU A 349 -1.71 -24.85 39.85
CA GLU A 349 -1.46 -26.06 39.08
C GLU A 349 -0.20 -25.89 38.21
N CYS A 350 -0.08 -24.77 37.49
CA CYS A 350 1.05 -24.50 36.60
C CYS A 350 2.40 -24.48 37.33
N TRP A 351 2.53 -23.77 38.46
CA TRP A 351 3.83 -23.73 39.16
C TRP A 351 4.17 -25.07 39.81
N THR A 352 3.16 -25.82 40.30
CA THR A 352 3.37 -27.13 40.90
C THR A 352 3.85 -28.14 39.85
N ALA A 353 3.21 -28.15 38.69
CA ALA A 353 3.60 -29.00 37.57
C ALA A 353 4.98 -28.61 37.01
N TYR A 354 5.29 -27.31 36.91
CA TYR A 354 6.59 -26.82 36.49
C TYR A 354 7.71 -27.24 37.46
N HIS A 355 7.49 -27.07 38.76
CA HIS A 355 8.41 -27.54 39.80
C HIS A 355 8.65 -29.05 39.69
N LYS A 356 7.58 -29.85 39.57
CA LYS A 356 7.69 -31.30 39.42
C LYS A 356 8.51 -31.70 38.19
N ALA A 357 8.35 -31.00 37.08
CA ALA A 357 9.10 -31.26 35.85
C ALA A 357 10.59 -30.87 35.96
N MET A 358 10.89 -29.80 36.70
CA MET A 358 12.21 -29.16 36.69
C MET A 358 13.00 -29.32 38.00
N ALA A 359 12.48 -30.02 39.00
CA ALA A 359 13.12 -30.21 40.30
C ALA A 359 14.54 -30.81 40.17
N ARG A 360 14.73 -31.76 39.24
CA ARG A 360 16.05 -32.37 38.96
C ARG A 360 17.06 -31.40 38.33
N GLN A 361 16.58 -30.27 37.83
CA GLN A 361 17.41 -29.19 37.27
C GLN A 361 17.60 -28.03 38.26
N GLY A 362 17.27 -28.25 39.55
CA GLY A 362 17.52 -27.27 40.62
C GLY A 362 16.43 -26.20 40.77
N ILE A 363 15.29 -26.31 40.06
CA ILE A 363 14.18 -25.37 40.24
C ILE A 363 13.49 -25.67 41.57
N THR A 364 13.53 -24.71 42.49
CA THR A 364 12.82 -24.76 43.78
C THR A 364 11.37 -24.30 43.64
N PRO A 365 10.48 -24.56 44.63
CA PRO A 365 9.11 -24.04 44.61
C PRO A 365 9.04 -22.51 44.50
N ALA A 366 10.00 -21.78 45.08
CA ALA A 366 10.08 -20.33 44.99
C ALA A 366 10.39 -19.87 43.56
N ILE A 367 11.40 -20.47 42.91
CA ILE A 367 11.78 -20.16 41.52
C ILE A 367 10.65 -20.53 40.55
N ALA A 368 9.93 -21.63 40.81
CA ALA A 368 8.79 -22.04 40.00
C ALA A 368 7.65 -21.01 40.08
N LYS A 369 7.29 -20.56 41.29
CA LYS A 369 6.28 -19.51 41.51
C LYS A 369 6.64 -18.20 40.82
N GLU A 370 7.91 -17.80 40.89
CA GLU A 370 8.39 -16.58 40.23
C GLU A 370 8.35 -16.71 38.70
N SER A 371 8.82 -17.84 38.17
CA SER A 371 8.84 -18.09 36.72
C SER A 371 7.44 -18.02 36.12
N MET A 372 6.43 -18.55 36.82
CA MET A 372 5.02 -18.48 36.43
C MET A 372 4.40 -17.08 36.49
N ARG A 373 5.08 -16.08 37.06
CA ARG A 373 4.62 -14.68 37.08
C ARG A 373 5.36 -13.80 36.07
N ARG A 374 6.61 -14.15 35.76
CA ARG A 374 7.53 -13.26 35.02
C ARG A 374 7.89 -13.73 33.62
N LYS A 375 7.70 -15.00 33.29
CA LYS A 375 8.23 -15.59 32.05
C LYS A 375 7.08 -16.11 31.17
N PRO A 376 6.56 -15.30 30.23
CA PRO A 376 5.40 -15.67 29.42
C PRO A 376 5.58 -16.97 28.63
N THR A 377 6.78 -17.23 28.10
CA THR A 377 7.09 -18.49 27.41
C THR A 377 6.97 -19.71 28.33
N VAL A 378 7.38 -19.59 29.59
CA VAL A 378 7.27 -20.68 30.57
C VAL A 378 5.80 -20.90 30.93
N ILE A 379 5.03 -19.82 31.12
CA ILE A 379 3.58 -19.88 31.35
C ILE A 379 2.89 -20.59 30.18
N GLY A 380 3.14 -20.14 28.95
CA GLY A 380 2.55 -20.71 27.75
C GLY A 380 2.92 -22.19 27.55
N ALA A 381 4.17 -22.55 27.78
CA ALA A 381 4.61 -23.95 27.68
C ALA A 381 3.94 -24.85 28.72
N MET A 382 3.74 -24.36 29.94
CA MET A 382 3.04 -25.10 30.99
C MET A 382 1.55 -25.25 30.69
N LEU A 383 0.89 -24.21 30.22
CA LEU A 383 -0.52 -24.27 29.80
C LEU A 383 -0.72 -25.28 28.66
N LEU A 384 0.17 -25.28 27.67
CA LEU A 384 0.13 -26.25 26.58
C LEU A 384 0.35 -27.69 27.10
N LYS A 385 1.35 -27.89 27.98
CA LYS A 385 1.63 -29.19 28.58
C LYS A 385 0.47 -29.75 29.42
N LEU A 386 -0.28 -28.87 30.08
CA LEU A 386 -1.44 -29.22 30.89
C LEU A 386 -2.74 -29.37 30.08
N GLY A 387 -2.71 -29.15 28.76
CA GLY A 387 -3.87 -29.35 27.88
C GLY A 387 -4.85 -28.17 27.82
N TYR A 388 -4.45 -26.99 28.30
CA TYR A 388 -5.26 -25.77 28.19
C TYR A 388 -5.30 -25.19 26.77
N ALA A 389 -4.42 -25.64 25.87
CA ALA A 389 -4.34 -25.21 24.49
C ALA A 389 -3.83 -26.33 23.57
N ASP A 390 -3.93 -26.11 22.26
CA ASP A 390 -3.45 -27.00 21.20
C ASP A 390 -2.11 -26.55 20.61
N GLY A 391 -1.70 -25.30 20.84
CA GLY A 391 -0.46 -24.74 20.31
C GLY A 391 0.03 -23.52 21.08
N LEU A 392 1.29 -23.16 20.84
CA LEU A 392 1.97 -22.04 21.47
C LEU A 392 2.84 -21.31 20.43
N ILE A 393 2.72 -19.99 20.40
CA ILE A 393 3.58 -19.08 19.65
C ILE A 393 4.29 -18.16 20.66
N CYS A 394 5.60 -18.04 20.53
CA CYS A 394 6.45 -17.23 21.40
C CYS A 394 7.68 -16.72 20.63
N GLY A 395 8.40 -15.76 21.21
CA GLY A 395 9.66 -15.29 20.63
C GLY A 395 9.57 -13.95 19.90
N MET A 396 8.51 -13.18 20.11
CA MET A 396 8.41 -11.81 19.60
C MET A 396 9.43 -10.85 20.24
N THR A 397 9.89 -11.20 21.44
CA THR A 397 10.92 -10.49 22.19
C THR A 397 11.92 -11.48 22.77
N GLY A 398 13.18 -11.07 22.93
CA GLY A 398 14.25 -11.94 23.44
C GLY A 398 14.92 -12.82 22.38
N GLN A 399 15.84 -13.68 22.82
CA GLN A 399 16.65 -14.51 21.93
C GLN A 399 15.98 -15.86 21.64
N TYR A 400 16.01 -16.28 20.38
CA TYR A 400 15.48 -17.57 19.93
C TYR A 400 15.99 -18.76 20.76
N SER A 401 17.29 -18.81 21.05
CA SER A 401 17.92 -19.88 21.83
C SER A 401 17.33 -20.02 23.24
N HIS A 402 16.93 -18.92 23.87
CA HIS A 402 16.32 -18.92 25.19
C HIS A 402 14.93 -19.55 25.16
N HIS A 403 14.09 -19.11 24.22
CA HIS A 403 12.75 -19.67 24.03
C HIS A 403 12.81 -21.15 23.69
N LEU A 404 13.67 -21.54 22.75
CA LEU A 404 13.85 -22.93 22.37
C LEU A 404 14.29 -23.80 23.56
N GLY A 405 15.20 -23.29 24.40
CA GLY A 405 15.63 -23.97 25.63
C GLY A 405 14.46 -24.25 26.57
N VAL A 406 13.59 -23.25 26.80
CA VAL A 406 12.39 -23.40 27.64
C VAL A 406 11.43 -24.44 27.05
N ILE A 407 11.14 -24.36 25.75
CA ILE A 407 10.25 -25.30 25.07
C ILE A 407 10.78 -26.73 25.15
N ASN A 408 12.08 -26.93 24.91
CA ASN A 408 12.69 -28.24 24.93
C ASN A 408 12.73 -28.86 26.34
N GLN A 409 12.88 -28.03 27.39
CA GLN A 409 12.84 -28.49 28.78
C GLN A 409 11.44 -28.88 29.25
N ILE A 410 10.42 -28.10 28.86
CA ILE A 410 9.05 -28.27 29.37
C ILE A 410 8.27 -29.26 28.51
N ILE A 411 8.25 -29.06 27.20
CA ILE A 411 7.46 -29.85 26.24
C ILE A 411 8.30 -30.99 25.69
N GLY A 412 9.54 -30.68 25.27
CA GLY A 412 10.45 -31.64 24.67
C GLY A 412 10.04 -32.08 23.27
N LYS A 413 10.75 -33.09 22.74
CA LYS A 413 10.49 -33.67 21.42
C LYS A 413 9.55 -34.86 21.53
N ARG A 414 8.82 -35.15 20.45
CA ARG A 414 8.08 -36.41 20.33
C ARG A 414 9.04 -37.60 20.34
N THR A 415 8.66 -38.69 21.02
CA THR A 415 9.46 -39.92 21.08
C THR A 415 9.84 -40.39 19.67
N GLY A 416 11.11 -40.71 19.46
CA GLY A 416 11.66 -41.13 18.16
C GLY A 416 12.07 -40.01 17.23
N VAL A 417 11.89 -38.73 17.61
CA VAL A 417 12.30 -37.58 16.79
C VAL A 417 13.54 -36.91 17.39
N SER A 418 14.61 -36.81 16.59
CA SER A 418 15.88 -36.19 16.99
C SER A 418 16.01 -34.74 16.56
N THR A 419 15.19 -34.27 15.60
CA THR A 419 15.13 -32.88 15.14
C THR A 419 13.96 -32.13 15.79
N LEU A 420 14.12 -30.83 15.99
CA LEU A 420 13.04 -29.93 16.42
C LEU A 420 12.35 -29.35 15.19
#